data_AF-A0A1B6IQ21-F1
#
_entry.id   AF-A0A1B6IQ21-F1
#
_cell.length_a   1.000
_cell.length_b   1.000
_cell.length_c   1.000
_cell.angle_alpha   90.00
_cell.angle_beta   90.00
_cell.angle_gamma   90.00
#
_symmetry.space_group_name_H-M   'P 1'
#
loop_
_entity.id
_entity.type
_entity.pdbx_description
1 polymer ?
#
loop_
_entity_poly.entity_id
_entity_poly.type
_entity_poly.pdbx_seq_one_letter_code
_entity_poly.pdbx_strand_id
1 'polypeptide(L)'
;RGLQSSAVLFLFWLILSTVGVAQFFTEFREAEYDDSEESLYRSLLYIFHYPLVVLMFLLNIFADPPPKVTDYPKSQKLCPEVQASFASRVIFGWFDQLILKGYRKSLNVADLWDLCYQDTSAQTVRRFERTWAKYYGEDTEAATSGLYKKFKSYGTLKNTISVKKKRVTILWPIWGAFRSPIMSSAAIKIIGDIISFINPQILNLLIQFVDSKEYMWRGFAYAIGIFIFAELQSIFFHQQLMSMYRVGLNWRTAIMFAVYKKPARGTQWEKL
;
A
#
# COMPACT_ATOMS: atom_id res chain seq x y z
N ARG A 1 10.49 5.76 14.41
CA ARG A 1 9.09 5.30 14.22
C ARG A 1 9.14 3.82 13.86
N GLY A 2 8.67 2.92 14.71
CA GLY A 2 8.56 1.50 14.38
C GLY A 2 7.27 1.25 13.61
N LEU A 3 7.34 0.54 12.48
CA LEU A 3 6.15 -0.02 11.85
C LEU A 3 5.75 -1.25 12.65
N GLN A 4 4.47 -1.35 13.04
CA GLN A 4 3.99 -2.42 13.91
C GLN A 4 4.20 -3.81 13.28
N SER A 5 4.06 -3.95 11.96
CA SER A 5 4.37 -5.19 11.24
C SER A 5 5.12 -4.85 9.96
N SER A 6 6.28 -5.49 9.75
CA SER A 6 7.16 -5.23 8.61
C SER A 6 6.83 -6.17 7.46
N ALA A 7 6.35 -5.59 6.35
CA ALA A 7 6.11 -6.33 5.11
C ALA A 7 7.37 -7.03 4.59
N VAL A 8 8.54 -6.40 4.74
CA VAL A 8 9.82 -6.93 4.28
C VAL A 8 10.20 -8.17 5.08
N LEU A 9 10.00 -8.14 6.40
CA LEU A 9 10.32 -9.26 7.28
C LEU A 9 9.39 -10.45 6.96
N PHE A 10 8.10 -10.19 6.79
CA PHE A 10 7.14 -11.21 6.38
C PHE A 10 7.51 -11.86 5.05
N LEU A 11 7.80 -11.05 4.01
CA LEU A 11 8.18 -11.56 2.69
C LEU A 11 9.51 -12.34 2.74
N PHE A 12 10.48 -11.90 3.54
CA PHE A 12 11.73 -12.61 3.73
C PHE A 12 11.49 -14.02 4.29
N TRP A 13 10.75 -14.13 5.40
CA TRP A 13 10.46 -15.44 6.00
C TRP A 13 9.55 -16.31 5.13
N LEU A 14 8.61 -15.71 4.39
CA LEU A 14 7.76 -16.41 3.41
C LEU A 14 8.61 -17.05 2.30
N ILE A 15 9.48 -16.27 1.66
CA ILE A 15 10.33 -16.73 0.57
C ILE A 15 11.31 -17.78 1.09
N LEU A 16 11.96 -17.52 2.23
CA LEU A 16 12.91 -18.46 2.83
C LEU A 16 12.22 -19.79 3.22
N SER A 17 11.02 -19.73 3.79
CA SER A 17 10.25 -20.92 4.11
C SER A 17 9.84 -21.68 2.84
N THR A 18 9.44 -20.98 1.77
CA THR A 18 8.96 -21.63 0.53
C THR A 18 10.11 -22.27 -0.24
N VAL A 19 11.23 -21.55 -0.43
CA VAL A 19 12.42 -22.07 -1.11
C VAL A 19 13.11 -23.15 -0.28
N GLY A 20 13.11 -22.98 1.05
CA GLY A 20 13.69 -23.93 1.99
C GLY A 20 13.06 -25.33 1.94
N VAL A 21 11.81 -25.46 1.50
CA VAL A 21 11.16 -26.78 1.29
C VAL A 21 11.98 -27.66 0.35
N ALA A 22 12.38 -27.11 -0.80
CA ALA A 22 13.10 -27.88 -1.82
C ALA A 22 14.50 -28.30 -1.33
N GLN A 23 15.19 -27.40 -0.62
CA GLN A 23 16.47 -27.70 0.02
C GLN A 23 16.31 -28.78 1.09
N PHE A 24 15.31 -28.66 1.96
CA PHE A 24 15.06 -29.65 3.02
C PHE A 24 14.84 -31.06 2.45
N PHE A 25 14.02 -31.21 1.41
CA PHE A 25 13.82 -32.51 0.77
C PHE A 25 15.08 -33.06 0.09
N THR A 26 15.93 -32.18 -0.45
CA THR A 26 17.18 -32.59 -1.09
C THR A 26 18.15 -33.14 -0.05
N GLU A 27 18.34 -32.41 1.05
CA GLU A 27 19.23 -32.82 2.16
C GLU A 27 18.71 -34.09 2.86
N PHE A 28 17.39 -34.22 3.02
CA PHE A 28 16.80 -35.44 3.60
C PHE A 28 17.09 -36.67 2.73
N ARG A 29 17.07 -36.52 1.41
CA ARG A 29 17.39 -37.61 0.48
C ARG A 29 18.88 -37.94 0.42
N GLU A 30 19.75 -36.93 0.52
CA GLU A 30 21.20 -37.14 0.57
C GLU A 30 21.63 -37.83 1.87
N ALA A 31 21.00 -37.51 3.01
CA ALA A 31 21.24 -38.15 4.29
C ALA A 31 20.93 -39.67 4.31
N GLU A 32 20.07 -40.15 3.41
CA GLU A 32 19.73 -41.56 3.29
C GLU A 32 20.80 -42.36 2.49
N TYR A 33 21.61 -41.68 1.67
CA TYR A 33 22.59 -42.32 0.79
C TYR A 33 24.04 -42.20 1.25
N ASP A 34 24.40 -41.14 1.99
CA ASP A 34 25.77 -40.89 2.43
C ASP A 34 25.91 -40.95 3.96
N ASP A 35 26.57 -42.00 4.45
CA ASP A 35 26.73 -42.32 5.89
C ASP A 35 28.03 -41.70 6.48
N SER A 36 28.45 -40.54 5.95
CA SER A 36 29.64 -39.83 6.39
C SER A 36 29.36 -39.02 7.67
N GLU A 37 30.35 -38.90 8.57
CA GLU A 37 30.14 -38.12 9.81
C GLU A 37 29.80 -36.64 9.51
N GLU A 38 30.33 -36.08 8.42
CA GLU A 38 30.06 -34.70 7.99
C GLU A 38 28.62 -34.51 7.49
N SER A 39 28.05 -35.48 6.76
CA SER A 39 26.66 -35.44 6.31
C SER A 39 25.69 -35.44 7.49
N LEU A 40 25.96 -36.24 8.53
CA LEU A 40 25.14 -36.31 9.75
C LEU A 40 25.03 -34.94 10.46
N TYR A 41 26.15 -34.22 10.62
CA TYR A 41 26.11 -32.89 11.24
C TYR A 41 25.33 -31.87 10.40
N ARG A 42 25.49 -31.91 9.08
CA ARG A 42 24.75 -31.03 8.15
C ARG A 42 23.25 -31.32 8.20
N SER A 43 22.85 -32.58 8.15
CA SER A 43 21.44 -32.99 8.22
C SER A 43 20.80 -32.62 9.55
N LEU A 44 21.49 -32.83 10.68
CA LEU A 44 21.02 -32.38 11.99
C LEU A 44 20.85 -30.85 12.04
N LEU A 45 21.79 -30.09 11.51
CA LEU A 45 21.68 -28.64 11.49
C LEU A 45 20.46 -28.18 10.66
N TYR A 46 20.21 -28.80 9.51
CA TYR A 46 19.04 -28.52 8.68
C TYR A 46 17.72 -28.95 9.32
N ILE A 47 17.70 -30.07 10.06
CA ILE A 47 16.48 -30.55 10.73
C ILE A 47 16.04 -29.63 11.88
N PHE A 48 16.97 -28.91 12.52
CA PHE A 48 16.64 -27.87 13.50
C PHE A 48 16.40 -26.51 12.86
N HIS A 49 17.18 -26.14 11.83
CA HIS A 49 17.08 -24.85 11.17
C HIS A 49 15.73 -24.66 10.48
N TYR A 50 15.29 -25.63 9.68
CA TYR A 50 14.10 -25.47 8.84
C TYR A 50 12.80 -25.30 9.66
N PRO A 51 12.51 -26.11 10.70
CA PRO A 51 11.36 -25.87 11.57
C PRO A 51 11.42 -24.53 12.29
N LEU A 52 12.61 -24.03 12.65
CA LEU A 52 12.76 -22.72 13.27
C LEU A 52 12.42 -21.59 12.28
N VAL A 53 12.81 -21.72 11.01
CA VAL A 53 12.40 -20.81 9.93
C VAL A 53 10.88 -20.81 9.75
N VAL A 54 10.26 -22.00 9.70
CA VAL A 54 8.80 -22.14 9.59
C VAL A 54 8.09 -21.55 10.80
N LEU A 55 8.61 -21.78 12.02
CA LEU A 55 8.08 -21.18 13.25
C LEU A 55 8.16 -19.66 13.20
N MET A 56 9.29 -19.10 12.76
CA MET A 56 9.44 -17.65 12.59
C MET A 56 8.46 -17.10 11.56
N PHE A 57 8.22 -17.81 10.46
CA PHE A 57 7.19 -17.43 9.49
C PHE A 57 5.79 -17.43 10.11
N LEU A 58 5.42 -18.48 10.85
CA LEU A 58 4.11 -18.57 11.54
C LEU A 58 3.93 -17.46 12.57
N LEU A 59 4.97 -17.14 13.35
CA LEU A 59 4.93 -16.04 14.31
C LEU A 59 4.66 -14.69 13.62
N ASN A 60 5.21 -14.48 12.42
CA ASN A 60 4.98 -13.27 11.63
C ASN A 60 3.56 -13.16 11.02
N ILE A 61 2.77 -14.23 11.02
CA ILE A 61 1.34 -14.18 10.65
C ILE A 61 0.53 -13.50 11.76
N PHE A 62 0.93 -13.67 13.02
CA PHE A 62 0.28 -13.06 14.17
C PHE A 62 0.67 -11.58 14.32
N ALA A 63 -0.23 -10.79 14.91
CA ALA A 63 -0.02 -9.36 15.08
C ALA A 63 0.99 -9.08 16.19
N ASP A 64 1.99 -8.27 15.86
CA ASP A 64 2.94 -7.71 16.82
C ASP A 64 2.23 -6.77 17.82
N PRO A 65 2.78 -6.62 19.04
CA PRO A 65 2.21 -5.75 20.06
C PRO A 65 2.14 -4.29 19.60
N PRO A 66 1.16 -3.51 20.11
CA PRO A 66 0.96 -2.13 19.67
C PRO A 66 2.18 -1.24 19.98
N PRO A 67 2.51 -0.30 19.09
CA PRO A 67 3.67 0.56 19.27
C PRO A 67 3.50 1.49 20.48
N LYS A 68 4.59 1.70 21.23
CA LYS A 68 4.61 2.57 22.43
C LYS A 68 4.32 4.05 22.14
N VAL A 69 4.54 4.51 20.90
CA VAL A 69 4.29 5.89 20.47
C VAL A 69 3.45 5.88 19.19
N THR A 70 2.28 6.52 19.24
CA THR A 70 1.34 6.59 18.11
C THR A 70 0.99 8.05 17.78
N ASP A 71 0.84 8.37 16.49
CA ASP A 71 0.36 9.67 16.02
C ASP A 71 -1.18 9.83 16.21
N TYR A 72 -1.86 8.80 16.70
CA TYR A 72 -3.31 8.79 16.95
C TYR A 72 -3.66 9.48 18.27
N PRO A 73 -4.78 10.23 18.34
CA PRO A 73 -5.28 10.75 19.60
C PRO A 73 -5.81 9.61 20.48
N LYS A 74 -5.55 9.68 21.79
CA LYS A 74 -5.84 8.61 22.77
C LYS A 74 -7.34 8.31 22.97
N SER A 75 -8.23 9.19 22.54
CA SER A 75 -9.69 9.08 22.75
C SER A 75 -10.44 8.40 21.61
N GLN A 76 -9.77 7.98 20.54
CA GLN A 76 -10.41 7.44 19.33
C GLN A 76 -10.43 5.91 19.31
N LYS A 77 -11.49 5.36 18.73
CA LYS A 77 -11.65 3.93 18.50
C LYS A 77 -10.85 3.56 17.24
N LEU A 78 -9.61 3.15 17.43
CA LEU A 78 -8.68 2.85 16.32
C LEU A 78 -9.23 1.78 15.37
N CYS A 79 -8.98 1.98 14.08
CA CYS A 79 -9.20 0.97 13.05
C CYS A 79 -8.27 -0.24 13.29
N PRO A 80 -8.79 -1.48 13.36
CA PRO A 80 -8.00 -2.69 13.54
C PRO A 80 -6.97 -2.91 12.45
N GLU A 81 -7.17 -2.35 11.26
CA GLU A 81 -6.19 -2.39 10.16
C GLU A 81 -4.80 -1.89 10.60
N VAL A 82 -4.76 -0.87 11.47
CA VAL A 82 -3.50 -0.28 11.95
C VAL A 82 -2.72 -1.28 12.80
N GLN A 83 -3.44 -2.10 13.57
CA GLN A 83 -2.88 -3.07 14.50
C GLN A 83 -2.71 -4.46 13.88
N ALA A 84 -3.33 -4.71 12.74
CA ALA A 84 -3.29 -5.99 12.05
C ALA A 84 -1.86 -6.32 11.57
N SER A 85 -1.53 -7.62 11.58
CA SER A 85 -0.32 -8.15 10.95
C SER A 85 -0.34 -7.88 9.46
N PHE A 86 0.84 -7.91 8.82
CA PHE A 86 0.92 -7.75 7.37
C PHE A 86 0.06 -8.78 6.63
N ALA A 87 0.10 -10.05 7.05
CA ALA A 87 -0.74 -11.11 6.49
C ALA A 87 -2.24 -10.76 6.58
N SER A 88 -2.72 -10.37 7.77
CA SER A 88 -4.11 -9.97 8.01
C SER A 88 -4.53 -8.74 7.19
N ARG A 89 -3.61 -7.81 6.91
CA ARG A 89 -3.89 -6.67 6.01
C ARG A 89 -4.06 -7.11 4.56
N VAL A 90 -3.24 -8.06 4.09
CA VAL A 90 -3.30 -8.57 2.70
C VAL A 90 -4.59 -9.34 2.46
N ILE A 91 -5.02 -10.18 3.41
CA ILE A 91 -6.27 -10.97 3.30
C ILE A 91 -7.51 -10.22 3.80
N PHE A 92 -7.37 -8.96 4.22
CA PHE A 92 -8.45 -8.16 4.85
C PHE A 92 -9.08 -8.77 6.12
N GLY A 93 -8.41 -9.72 6.78
CA GLY A 93 -8.97 -10.43 7.95
C GLY A 93 -9.27 -9.53 9.16
N TRP A 94 -8.68 -8.33 9.21
CA TRP A 94 -9.02 -7.33 10.23
C TRP A 94 -10.48 -6.84 10.13
N PHE A 95 -11.12 -7.00 8.97
CA PHE A 95 -12.49 -6.57 8.71
C PHE A 95 -13.54 -7.62 9.11
N ASP A 96 -13.15 -8.88 9.28
CA ASP A 96 -14.04 -10.02 9.56
C ASP A 96 -14.92 -9.80 10.80
N GLN A 97 -14.36 -9.18 11.84
CA GLN A 97 -15.07 -8.86 13.07
C GLN A 97 -16.27 -7.93 12.83
N LEU A 98 -16.15 -6.99 11.88
CA LEU A 98 -17.25 -6.10 11.52
C LEU A 98 -18.32 -6.83 10.71
N ILE A 99 -17.91 -7.68 9.77
CA ILE A 99 -18.82 -8.49 8.95
C ILE A 99 -19.67 -9.38 9.85
N LEU A 100 -19.04 -10.13 10.76
CA LEU A 100 -19.74 -11.03 11.68
C LEU A 100 -20.69 -10.26 12.60
N LYS A 101 -20.30 -9.06 13.05
CA LYS A 101 -21.17 -8.19 13.85
C LYS A 101 -22.38 -7.71 13.05
N GLY A 102 -22.17 -7.31 11.79
CA GLY A 102 -23.22 -6.90 10.86
C GLY A 102 -24.21 -8.02 10.50
N TYR A 103 -23.72 -9.26 10.43
CA TYR A 103 -24.56 -10.44 10.23
C TYR A 103 -25.49 -10.70 11.43
N ARG A 104 -25.00 -10.49 12.65
CA ARG A 104 -25.78 -10.73 13.88
C ARG A 104 -26.68 -9.56 14.26
N LYS A 105 -26.31 -8.32 13.95
CA LYS A 105 -27.03 -7.10 14.34
C LYS A 105 -26.84 -5.99 13.30
N SER A 106 -27.90 -5.21 13.05
CA SER A 106 -27.82 -4.00 12.22
C SER A 106 -26.75 -3.05 12.75
N LEU A 107 -25.80 -2.68 11.89
CA LEU A 107 -24.68 -1.81 12.24
C LEU A 107 -25.13 -0.36 12.42
N ASN A 108 -24.77 0.23 13.57
CA ASN A 108 -24.92 1.66 13.82
C ASN A 108 -23.58 2.39 13.64
N VAL A 109 -23.60 3.71 13.45
CA VAL A 109 -22.37 4.54 13.30
C VAL A 109 -21.41 4.38 14.48
N ALA A 110 -21.93 4.20 15.71
CA ALA A 110 -21.12 3.97 16.90
C ALA A 110 -20.36 2.61 16.89
N ASP A 111 -20.84 1.64 16.10
CA ASP A 111 -20.19 0.33 15.99
C ASP A 111 -19.00 0.34 15.04
N LEU A 112 -18.89 1.35 14.17
CA LEU A 112 -17.77 1.52 13.25
C LEU A 112 -16.51 2.02 13.98
N TRP A 113 -15.38 1.88 13.31
CA TRP A 113 -14.10 2.42 13.77
C TRP A 113 -13.87 3.82 13.21
N ASP A 114 -13.03 4.59 13.91
CA ASP A 114 -12.58 5.87 13.39
C ASP A 114 -11.66 5.66 12.18
N LEU A 115 -11.70 6.62 11.26
CA LEU A 115 -10.91 6.58 10.04
C LEU A 115 -9.40 6.60 10.38
N CYS A 116 -8.59 5.95 9.55
CA CYS A 116 -7.14 6.04 9.66
C CYS A 116 -6.69 7.51 9.67
N TYR A 117 -5.73 7.85 10.52
CA TYR A 117 -5.24 9.23 10.67
C TYR A 117 -4.72 9.80 9.35
N GLN A 118 -4.17 8.95 8.49
CA GLN A 118 -3.65 9.34 7.18
C GLN A 118 -4.74 9.74 6.18
N ASP A 119 -5.93 9.14 6.30
CA ASP A 119 -7.08 9.36 5.41
C ASP A 119 -8.08 10.38 5.97
N THR A 120 -7.81 10.91 7.17
CA THR A 120 -8.63 11.94 7.80
C THR A 120 -8.59 13.24 6.99
N SER A 121 -9.76 13.89 6.83
CA SER A 121 -9.89 15.12 6.04
C SER A 121 -8.90 16.22 6.46
N ALA A 122 -8.69 16.42 7.76
CA ALA A 122 -7.72 17.38 8.27
C ALA A 122 -6.30 17.12 7.74
N GLN A 123 -5.88 15.85 7.67
CA GLN A 123 -4.57 15.47 7.20
C GLN A 123 -4.46 15.55 5.68
N THR A 124 -5.47 15.07 4.97
CA THR A 124 -5.58 15.10 3.50
C THR A 124 -5.57 16.55 3.00
N VAL A 125 -6.34 17.43 3.63
CA VAL A 125 -6.38 18.87 3.34
C VAL A 125 -5.04 19.52 3.66
N ARG A 126 -4.45 19.25 4.83
CA ARG A 126 -3.13 19.79 5.20
C ARG A 126 -2.05 19.40 4.20
N ARG A 127 -2.07 18.16 3.71
CA ARG A 127 -1.15 17.68 2.68
C ARG A 127 -1.37 18.41 1.35
N PHE A 128 -2.62 18.53 0.93
CA PHE A 128 -2.99 19.26 -0.28
C PHE A 128 -2.59 20.74 -0.21
N GLU A 129 -2.85 21.44 0.89
CA GLU A 129 -2.53 22.86 1.06
C GLU A 129 -1.02 23.14 1.02
N ARG A 130 -0.20 22.26 1.63
CA ARG A 130 1.26 22.40 1.53
C ARG A 130 1.73 22.31 0.08
N THR A 131 1.22 21.34 -0.68
CA THR A 131 1.56 21.20 -2.10
C THR A 131 1.01 22.36 -2.91
N TRP A 132 -0.20 22.82 -2.61
CA TRP A 132 -0.82 23.98 -3.25
C TRP A 132 0.00 25.26 -3.05
N ALA A 133 0.46 25.51 -1.83
CA ALA A 133 1.33 26.64 -1.50
C ALA A 133 2.65 26.58 -2.27
N LYS A 134 3.20 25.38 -2.52
CA LYS A 134 4.39 25.23 -3.37
C LYS A 134 4.15 25.65 -4.82
N TYR A 135 3.02 25.25 -5.42
CA TYR A 135 2.74 25.58 -6.83
C TYR A 135 2.26 27.01 -7.06
N TYR A 136 1.58 27.63 -6.09
CA TYR A 136 0.96 28.94 -6.28
C TYR A 136 1.47 30.03 -5.33
N GLY A 137 2.12 29.70 -4.21
CA GLY A 137 2.76 30.67 -3.33
C GLY A 137 3.98 31.33 -3.98
N GLU A 138 4.79 30.53 -4.68
CA GLU A 138 5.99 30.99 -5.38
C GLU A 138 5.66 31.94 -6.56
N ASP A 139 4.59 31.65 -7.30
CA ASP A 139 4.07 32.54 -8.37
C ASP A 139 3.54 33.88 -7.82
N THR A 140 3.04 33.90 -6.56
CA THR A 140 2.50 35.12 -5.95
C THR A 140 3.62 36.00 -5.38
N GLU A 141 4.65 35.40 -4.77
CA GLU A 141 5.82 36.11 -4.23
C GLU A 141 6.80 36.58 -5.33
N ALA A 142 7.02 35.79 -6.37
CA ALA A 142 7.83 36.21 -7.53
C ALA A 142 7.17 37.35 -8.31
N ALA A 143 5.84 37.30 -8.49
CA ALA A 143 5.09 38.39 -9.14
C ALA A 143 5.06 39.67 -8.29
N THR A 144 4.90 39.56 -6.96
CA THR A 144 4.88 40.73 -6.06
C THR A 144 6.25 41.34 -5.84
N SER A 145 7.32 40.54 -5.74
CA SER A 145 8.70 41.03 -5.63
C SER A 145 9.19 41.70 -6.92
N GLY A 146 8.82 41.16 -8.09
CA GLY A 146 9.05 41.78 -9.40
C GLY A 146 8.27 43.08 -9.56
N LEU A 147 7.00 43.13 -9.14
CA LEU A 147 6.20 44.36 -9.11
C LEU A 147 6.79 45.38 -8.14
N TYR A 148 7.21 44.97 -6.94
CA TYR A 148 7.78 45.85 -5.93
C TYR A 148 9.10 46.46 -6.39
N LYS A 149 9.99 45.67 -7.02
CA LYS A 149 11.20 46.19 -7.68
C LYS A 149 10.88 47.16 -8.82
N LYS A 150 9.85 46.88 -9.63
CA LYS A 150 9.41 47.75 -10.73
C LYS A 150 8.75 49.05 -10.23
N PHE A 151 8.00 48.98 -9.13
CA PHE A 151 7.32 50.10 -8.48
C PHE A 151 8.30 51.05 -7.78
N LYS A 152 9.40 50.50 -7.21
CA LYS A 152 10.48 51.32 -6.63
C LYS A 152 11.30 52.07 -7.69
N SER A 153 11.34 51.58 -8.92
CA SER A 153 12.12 52.18 -10.02
C SER A 153 11.39 53.30 -10.77
N TYR A 154 10.07 53.36 -10.70
CA TYR A 154 9.27 54.42 -11.33
C TYR A 154 8.46 55.09 -10.23
N GLY A 155 8.96 56.22 -9.73
CA GLY A 155 8.25 57.03 -8.75
C GLY A 155 6.87 57.39 -9.28
N THR A 156 5.84 56.88 -8.62
CA THR A 156 4.43 57.26 -8.77
C THR A 156 3.77 56.86 -10.10
N LEU A 157 3.08 55.71 -10.10
CA LEU A 157 1.87 55.55 -10.91
C LEU A 157 0.78 54.81 -10.13
N LYS A 158 -0.26 55.57 -9.79
CA LYS A 158 -1.49 55.10 -9.14
C LYS A 158 -2.27 54.21 -10.11
N ASN A 159 -2.66 53.04 -9.63
CA ASN A 159 -3.74 52.16 -10.10
C ASN A 159 -3.80 51.81 -11.60
N THR A 160 -3.43 50.56 -11.92
CA THR A 160 -4.21 49.57 -12.73
C THR A 160 -3.29 48.46 -13.30
N ILE A 161 -2.45 47.84 -12.47
CA ILE A 161 -1.88 46.54 -12.86
C ILE A 161 -2.91 45.48 -12.51
N SER A 162 -3.80 45.18 -13.46
CA SER A 162 -4.62 43.98 -13.38
C SER A 162 -3.69 42.77 -13.50
N VAL A 163 -3.27 42.22 -12.36
CA VAL A 163 -2.58 40.94 -12.33
C VAL A 163 -3.54 39.93 -12.95
N LYS A 164 -3.28 39.54 -14.21
CA LYS A 164 -4.08 38.51 -14.90
C LYS A 164 -4.05 37.27 -14.01
N LYS A 165 -5.20 36.98 -13.39
CA LYS A 165 -5.38 35.82 -12.54
C LYS A 165 -5.20 34.58 -13.42
N LYS A 166 -4.01 33.99 -13.40
CA LYS A 166 -3.67 32.79 -14.18
C LYS A 166 -4.70 31.72 -13.84
N ARG A 167 -5.26 31.02 -14.84
CA ARG A 167 -6.19 29.91 -14.57
C ARG A 167 -5.43 28.84 -13.80
N VAL A 168 -5.78 28.73 -12.54
CA VAL A 168 -5.16 27.83 -11.56
C VAL A 168 -5.72 26.43 -11.81
N THR A 169 -4.93 25.54 -12.41
CA THR A 169 -5.30 24.13 -12.62
C THR A 169 -5.13 23.34 -11.32
N ILE A 170 -6.25 22.95 -10.72
CA ILE A 170 -6.26 22.28 -9.41
C ILE A 170 -5.63 20.87 -9.47
N LEU A 171 -5.63 20.26 -10.65
CA LEU A 171 -5.19 18.88 -10.89
C LEU A 171 -3.69 18.66 -10.60
N TRP A 172 -2.83 19.62 -10.95
CA TRP A 172 -1.38 19.49 -10.76
C TRP A 172 -0.97 19.44 -9.28
N PRO A 173 -1.43 20.37 -8.41
CA PRO A 173 -1.19 20.28 -6.98
C PRO A 173 -1.78 19.02 -6.34
N ILE A 174 -2.96 18.60 -6.78
CA ILE A 174 -3.61 17.37 -6.31
C ILE A 174 -2.72 16.16 -6.65
N TRP A 175 -2.26 16.05 -7.90
CA TRP A 175 -1.35 15.00 -8.34
C TRP A 175 -0.06 15.00 -7.52
N GLY A 176 0.55 16.18 -7.35
CA GLY A 176 1.76 16.35 -6.54
C GLY A 176 1.58 15.94 -5.07
N ALA A 177 0.40 16.20 -4.48
CA ALA A 177 0.09 15.86 -3.10
C ALA A 177 0.00 14.34 -2.91
N PHE A 178 -0.73 13.64 -3.78
CA PHE A 178 -1.04 12.21 -3.64
C PHE A 178 -0.17 11.29 -4.52
N ARG A 179 0.93 11.78 -5.09
CA ARG A 179 1.81 10.97 -5.96
C ARG A 179 2.35 9.69 -5.32
N SER A 180 2.66 9.71 -4.03
CA SER A 180 3.27 8.57 -3.34
C SER A 180 2.34 7.35 -3.28
N PRO A 181 1.09 7.45 -2.80
CA PRO A 181 0.16 6.32 -2.84
C PRO A 181 -0.24 5.92 -4.27
N ILE A 182 -0.28 6.87 -5.22
CA ILE A 182 -0.54 6.55 -6.64
C ILE A 182 0.58 5.66 -7.21
N MET A 183 1.84 6.01 -6.94
CA MET A 183 2.99 5.23 -7.42
C MET A 183 3.06 3.84 -6.81
N SER A 184 2.77 3.69 -5.51
CA SER A 184 2.70 2.36 -4.91
C SER A 184 1.59 1.51 -5.53
N SER A 185 0.43 2.10 -5.80
CA SER A 185 -0.67 1.43 -6.51
C SER A 185 -0.25 1.00 -7.92
N ALA A 186 0.37 1.90 -8.69
CA ALA A 186 0.85 1.60 -10.03
C ALA A 186 1.85 0.43 -10.03
N ALA A 187 2.78 0.39 -9.07
CA ALA A 187 3.72 -0.72 -8.93
C ALA A 187 3.02 -2.06 -8.65
N ILE A 188 2.07 -2.07 -7.70
CA ILE A 188 1.28 -3.27 -7.36
C ILE A 188 0.50 -3.77 -8.59
N LYS A 189 -0.07 -2.84 -9.37
CA LYS A 189 -0.77 -3.19 -10.61
C LYS A 189 0.15 -3.84 -11.64
N ILE A 190 1.31 -3.26 -11.90
CA ILE A 190 2.26 -3.80 -12.89
C ILE A 190 2.68 -5.22 -12.50
N ILE A 191 2.95 -5.46 -11.21
CA ILE A 191 3.29 -6.79 -10.70
C ILE A 191 2.11 -7.76 -10.91
N GLY A 192 0.89 -7.34 -10.57
CA GLY A 192 -0.32 -8.15 -10.79
C GLY A 192 -0.57 -8.47 -12.27
N ASP A 193 -0.34 -7.52 -13.17
CA ASP A 193 -0.48 -7.70 -14.61
C ASP A 193 0.57 -8.71 -15.13
N ILE A 194 1.83 -8.63 -14.68
CA ILE A 194 2.86 -9.62 -15.02
C ILE A 194 2.46 -11.03 -14.56
N ILE A 195 1.95 -11.16 -13.32
CA ILE A 195 1.48 -12.45 -12.79
C ILE A 195 0.34 -13.02 -13.64
N SER A 196 -0.58 -12.16 -14.11
CA SER A 196 -1.70 -12.61 -14.95
C SER A 196 -1.28 -13.24 -16.28
N PHE A 197 -0.10 -12.86 -16.82
CA PHE A 197 0.46 -13.46 -18.03
C PHE A 197 1.11 -14.83 -17.79
N ILE A 198 1.40 -15.20 -16.53
CA ILE A 198 2.01 -16.50 -16.21
C ILE A 198 0.99 -17.63 -16.38
N ASN A 199 -0.28 -17.39 -16.03
CA ASN A 199 -1.35 -18.39 -16.12
C ASN A 199 -1.50 -19.05 -17.52
N PRO A 200 -1.62 -18.31 -18.63
CA PRO A 200 -1.70 -18.91 -19.96
C PRO A 200 -0.40 -19.63 -20.37
N GLN A 201 0.77 -19.20 -19.87
CA GLN A 201 2.04 -19.86 -20.18
C GLN A 201 2.12 -21.24 -19.50
N ILE A 202 1.72 -21.36 -18.24
CA ILE A 202 1.69 -22.66 -17.55
C ILE A 202 0.62 -23.56 -18.16
N LEU A 203 -0.53 -23.02 -18.58
CA LEU A 203 -1.55 -23.81 -19.28
C LEU A 203 -1.03 -24.40 -20.59
N ASN A 204 -0.25 -23.64 -21.37
CA ASN A 204 0.40 -24.16 -22.58
C ASN A 204 1.39 -25.30 -22.27
N LEU A 205 2.18 -25.16 -21.20
CA LEU A 205 3.08 -26.22 -20.74
C LEU A 205 2.32 -27.46 -20.26
N LEU A 206 1.17 -27.28 -19.63
CA LEU A 206 0.30 -28.37 -19.21
C LEU A 206 -0.30 -29.12 -20.42
N ILE A 207 -0.74 -28.40 -21.45
CA ILE A 207 -1.24 -29.01 -22.69
C ILE A 207 -0.13 -29.83 -23.36
N GLN A 208 1.08 -29.27 -23.47
CA GLN A 208 2.24 -30.00 -24.02
C GLN A 208 2.63 -31.21 -23.18
N PHE A 209 2.47 -31.14 -21.86
CA PHE A 209 2.71 -32.26 -20.96
C PHE A 209 1.70 -33.41 -21.18
N VAL A 210 0.45 -33.10 -21.51
CA VAL A 210 -0.57 -34.13 -21.79
C VAL A 210 -0.20 -34.96 -23.03
N ASP A 211 0.45 -34.33 -24.02
CA ASP A 211 0.90 -35.01 -25.24
C ASP A 211 2.26 -35.74 -25.05
N SER A 212 3.02 -35.42 -23.99
CA SER A 212 4.34 -35.99 -23.74
C SER A 212 4.34 -37.10 -22.66
N LYS A 213 5.27 -38.05 -22.76
CA LYS A 213 5.45 -39.11 -21.72
C LYS A 213 6.43 -38.66 -20.63
N GLU A 214 6.23 -37.45 -20.11
CA GLU A 214 7.06 -36.90 -19.03
C GLU A 214 6.68 -37.44 -17.65
N TYR A 215 7.56 -37.20 -16.66
CA TYR A 215 7.32 -37.63 -15.28
C TYR A 215 6.11 -36.95 -14.66
N MET A 216 5.28 -37.73 -13.95
CA MET A 216 4.01 -37.29 -13.38
C MET A 216 4.11 -36.09 -12.42
N TRP A 217 5.23 -35.95 -11.69
CA TRP A 217 5.44 -34.83 -10.76
C TRP A 217 5.41 -33.46 -11.45
N ARG A 218 5.78 -33.39 -12.74
CA ARG A 218 5.76 -32.14 -13.52
C ARG A 218 4.34 -31.67 -13.77
N GLY A 219 3.42 -32.59 -14.10
CA GLY A 219 2.01 -32.29 -14.24
C GLY A 219 1.40 -31.73 -12.94
N PHE A 220 1.69 -32.36 -11.80
CA PHE A 220 1.27 -31.84 -10.49
C PHE A 220 1.85 -30.46 -10.18
N ALA A 221 3.14 -30.23 -10.50
CA ALA A 221 3.78 -28.93 -10.30
C ALA A 221 3.12 -27.83 -11.14
N TYR A 222 2.77 -28.10 -12.40
CA TYR A 222 2.05 -27.14 -13.25
C TYR A 222 0.63 -26.84 -12.72
N ALA A 223 -0.12 -27.87 -12.30
CA ALA A 223 -1.47 -27.68 -11.76
C ALA A 223 -1.46 -26.85 -10.47
N ILE A 224 -0.56 -27.17 -9.53
CA ILE A 224 -0.37 -26.40 -8.29
C ILE A 224 0.10 -24.98 -8.62
N GLY A 225 1.00 -24.82 -9.60
CA GLY A 225 1.47 -23.53 -10.08
C GLY A 225 0.31 -22.63 -10.55
N ILE A 226 -0.56 -23.12 -11.44
CA ILE A 226 -1.73 -22.37 -11.91
C ILE A 226 -2.61 -21.91 -10.75
N PHE A 227 -2.88 -22.79 -9.78
CA PHE A 227 -3.66 -22.44 -8.60
C PHE A 227 -3.02 -21.31 -7.79
N ILE A 228 -1.72 -21.43 -7.47
CA ILE A 228 -1.00 -20.42 -6.69
C ILE A 228 -0.97 -19.07 -7.42
N PHE A 229 -0.67 -19.05 -8.72
CA PHE A 229 -0.62 -17.81 -9.49
C PHE A 229 -2.00 -17.15 -9.63
N ALA A 230 -3.08 -17.93 -9.74
CA ALA A 230 -4.45 -17.41 -9.75
C ALA A 230 -4.84 -16.74 -8.41
N GLU A 231 -4.48 -17.34 -7.29
CA GLU A 231 -4.71 -16.76 -5.96
C GLU A 231 -3.88 -15.49 -5.75
N LEU A 232 -2.59 -15.52 -6.14
CA LEU A 232 -1.74 -14.33 -6.09
C LEU A 232 -2.32 -13.20 -6.96
N GLN A 233 -2.72 -13.49 -8.20
CA GLN A 233 -3.36 -12.52 -9.09
C GLN A 233 -4.57 -11.87 -8.41
N SER A 234 -5.42 -12.68 -7.77
CA SER A 234 -6.60 -12.20 -7.05
C SER A 234 -6.21 -11.26 -5.90
N ILE A 235 -5.21 -11.61 -5.09
CA ILE A 235 -4.72 -10.77 -4.00
C ILE A 235 -4.21 -9.42 -4.51
N PHE A 236 -3.35 -9.41 -5.54
CA PHE A 236 -2.81 -8.18 -6.12
C PHE A 236 -3.91 -7.29 -6.70
N PHE A 237 -4.92 -7.89 -7.35
CA PHE A 237 -6.06 -7.16 -7.89
C PHE A 237 -6.86 -6.45 -6.79
N HIS A 238 -7.20 -7.15 -5.70
CA HIS A 238 -7.94 -6.55 -4.59
C HIS A 238 -7.14 -5.47 -3.85
N GLN A 239 -5.83 -5.68 -3.68
CA GLN A 239 -4.96 -4.67 -3.07
C GLN A 239 -4.87 -3.40 -3.92
N GLN A 240 -4.79 -3.54 -5.24
CA GLN A 240 -4.82 -2.41 -6.18
C GLN A 240 -6.15 -1.65 -6.11
N LEU A 241 -7.28 -2.38 -6.07
CA LEU A 241 -8.60 -1.78 -5.93
C LEU A 241 -8.69 -0.96 -4.64
N MET A 242 -8.36 -1.55 -3.49
CA MET A 242 -8.46 -0.86 -2.21
C MET A 242 -7.57 0.38 -2.14
N SER A 243 -6.32 0.27 -2.59
CA SER A 243 -5.38 1.39 -2.68
C SER A 243 -5.95 2.53 -3.54
N MET A 244 -6.49 2.20 -4.72
CA MET A 244 -7.07 3.19 -5.63
C MET A 244 -8.35 3.82 -5.05
N TYR A 245 -9.20 3.05 -4.37
CA TYR A 245 -10.39 3.60 -3.68
C TYR A 245 -10.00 4.62 -2.60
N ARG A 246 -8.96 4.35 -1.80
CA ARG A 246 -8.46 5.32 -0.80
C ARG A 246 -7.93 6.59 -1.45
N VAL A 247 -7.16 6.46 -2.54
CA VAL A 247 -6.68 7.63 -3.30
C VAL A 247 -7.87 8.43 -3.84
N GLY A 248 -8.89 7.76 -4.39
CA GLY A 248 -10.11 8.40 -4.89
C GLY A 248 -10.88 9.16 -3.81
N LEU A 249 -11.03 8.57 -2.62
CA LEU A 249 -11.65 9.22 -1.46
C LEU A 249 -10.87 10.47 -1.02
N ASN A 250 -9.54 10.37 -0.95
CA ASN A 250 -8.67 11.49 -0.60
C ASN A 250 -8.72 12.61 -1.65
N TRP A 251 -8.77 12.27 -2.94
CA TRP A 251 -9.01 13.20 -4.04
C TRP A 251 -10.35 13.92 -3.87
N ARG A 252 -11.43 13.18 -3.63
CA ARG A 252 -12.77 13.76 -3.42
C ARG A 252 -12.75 14.75 -2.26
N THR A 253 -12.16 14.38 -1.14
CA THR A 253 -12.05 15.27 0.04
C THR A 253 -11.25 16.54 -0.27
N ALA A 254 -10.13 16.42 -1.01
CA ALA A 254 -9.33 17.58 -1.41
C ALA A 254 -10.08 18.51 -2.37
N ILE A 255 -10.81 17.95 -3.35
CA ILE A 255 -11.63 18.72 -4.30
C ILE A 255 -12.76 19.44 -3.56
N MET A 256 -13.48 18.73 -2.68
CA MET A 256 -14.54 19.33 -1.87
C MET A 256 -14.01 20.49 -1.04
N PHE A 257 -12.86 20.31 -0.37
CA PHE A 257 -12.21 21.41 0.35
C PHE A 257 -11.87 22.60 -0.55
N ALA A 258 -11.31 22.36 -1.74
CA ALA A 258 -10.99 23.41 -2.70
C ALA A 258 -12.23 24.19 -3.17
N VAL A 259 -13.35 23.49 -3.39
CA VAL A 259 -14.65 24.07 -3.72
C VAL A 259 -15.17 24.91 -2.56
N TYR A 260 -15.16 24.41 -1.32
CA TYR A 260 -15.62 25.17 -0.13
C TYR A 260 -14.75 26.39 0.19
N LYS A 261 -13.44 26.33 -0.07
CA LYS A 261 -12.51 27.45 0.18
C LYS A 261 -12.69 28.62 -0.81
N LYS A 262 -13.33 28.39 -1.97
CA LYS A 262 -13.54 29.42 -3.00
C LYS A 262 -14.59 30.48 -2.58
N PRO A 263 -15.83 30.14 -2.16
CA PRO A 263 -16.82 31.10 -1.71
C PRO A 263 -16.45 31.77 -0.38
N ALA A 264 -15.79 31.05 0.55
CA ALA A 264 -15.31 31.63 1.81
C ALA A 264 -14.33 32.78 1.61
N ARG A 265 -13.54 32.75 0.52
CA ARG A 265 -12.69 33.87 0.11
C ARG A 265 -13.46 34.99 -0.61
N GLY A 266 -14.60 34.71 -1.23
CA GLY A 266 -15.46 35.69 -1.89
C GLY A 266 -16.18 36.61 -0.89
N THR A 267 -16.72 36.03 0.19
CA THR A 267 -17.45 36.77 1.24
C THR A 267 -16.56 37.69 2.08
N GLN A 268 -15.23 37.47 2.10
CA GLN A 268 -14.30 38.38 2.76
C GLN A 268 -14.10 39.70 1.98
N TRP A 269 -14.40 39.71 0.68
CA TRP A 269 -14.36 40.93 -0.15
C TRP A 269 -15.65 41.76 -0.11
N GLU A 270 -16.77 41.18 0.34
CA GLU A 270 -18.03 41.93 0.54
C GLU A 270 -18.09 42.66 1.90
N LYS A 271 -17.11 42.42 2.78
CA LYS A 271 -17.02 43.03 4.11
C LYS A 271 -15.89 44.06 4.25
N LEU A 272 -15.28 44.48 3.14
CA LEU A 272 -14.29 45.56 3.05
C LEU A 272 -14.79 46.59 2.05
#